data_AF-A0A1V2RI46-F1
#
_entry.id   AF-A0A1V2RI46-F1
#
_cell.length_a   1.000
_cell.length_b   1.000
_cell.length_c   1.000
_cell.angle_alpha   90.00
_cell.angle_beta   90.00
_cell.angle_gamma   90.00
#
_symmetry.space_group_name_H-M   'P 1'
#
loop_
_entity.id
_entity.type
_entity.pdbx_description
1 polymer ?
#
loop_
_entity_poly.entity_id
_entity_poly.type
_entity_poly.pdbx_seq_one_letter_code
_entity_poly.pdbx_strand_id
1 'polypeptide(L)'
;MLATANGELYSDFELVALGPVEWDLAGLWPECEAAYDSAARRHGLRGLDERALRFVNAVGMSRTVACLALAPQLPMLVEAVKPSIERWRTMPFAGGLGLDAGGALGGTS
;
A
#
# COMPACT_ATOMS: atom_id res chain seq x y z
N MET A 1 -6.11 11.76 -11.02
CA MET A 1 -7.13 12.63 -10.41
C MET A 1 -6.97 14.03 -11.00
N LEU A 2 -8.07 14.63 -11.41
CA LEU A 2 -8.13 15.94 -12.04
C LEU A 2 -9.10 16.82 -11.26
N ALA A 3 -8.59 17.90 -10.65
CA ALA A 3 -9.42 18.86 -9.95
C ALA A 3 -10.20 19.71 -10.96
N THR A 4 -11.52 19.78 -10.83
CA THR A 4 -12.39 20.60 -11.68
C THR A 4 -13.27 21.51 -10.83
N ALA A 5 -13.91 22.50 -11.47
CA ALA A 5 -14.88 23.38 -10.80
C ALA A 5 -16.07 22.62 -10.17
N ASN A 6 -16.34 21.39 -10.62
CA ASN A 6 -17.45 20.56 -10.15
C ASN A 6 -16.97 19.42 -9.22
N GLY A 7 -15.70 19.40 -8.84
CA GLY A 7 -15.10 18.37 -8.00
C GLY A 7 -13.99 17.58 -8.70
N GLU A 8 -13.55 16.51 -8.04
CA GLU A 8 -12.45 15.65 -8.50
C GLU A 8 -12.95 14.61 -9.51
N LEU A 9 -12.24 14.48 -10.64
CA LEU A 9 -12.45 13.43 -11.62
C LEU A 9 -11.31 12.40 -11.58
N TYR A 10 -11.64 11.14 -11.79
CA TYR A 10 -10.68 10.05 -11.90
C TYR A 10 -10.51 9.64 -13.37
N SER A 11 -9.28 9.31 -13.75
CA SER A 11 -8.85 8.94 -15.11
C SER A 11 -8.01 7.66 -15.05
N ASP A 12 -7.55 7.18 -16.21
CA ASP A 12 -6.58 6.08 -16.32
C ASP A 12 -7.11 4.74 -15.79
N PHE A 13 -8.34 4.40 -16.23
CA PHE A 13 -9.02 3.14 -15.91
C PHE A 13 -8.44 1.91 -16.62
N GLU A 14 -7.23 2.02 -17.19
CA GLU A 14 -6.57 0.93 -17.94
C GLU A 14 -6.18 -0.27 -17.06
N LEU A 15 -6.13 -0.09 -15.75
CA LEU A 15 -5.84 -1.13 -14.75
C LEU A 15 -7.05 -1.52 -13.88
N VAL A 16 -8.27 -1.19 -14.30
CA VAL A 16 -9.49 -1.64 -13.58
C VAL A 16 -9.55 -3.17 -13.55
N ALA A 17 -9.83 -3.71 -12.36
CA ALA A 17 -9.90 -5.15 -12.13
C ALA A 17 -11.00 -5.50 -11.12
N LEU A 18 -11.43 -6.76 -11.13
CA LEU A 18 -12.27 -7.31 -10.07
C LEU A 18 -11.40 -7.69 -8.87
N GLY A 19 -11.68 -7.10 -7.71
CA GLY A 19 -10.88 -7.33 -6.51
C GLY A 19 -11.55 -6.80 -5.24
N PRO A 20 -10.89 -6.98 -4.09
CA PRO A 20 -11.31 -6.35 -2.84
C PRO A 20 -11.28 -4.82 -2.97
N VAL A 21 -12.24 -4.12 -2.38
CA VAL A 21 -12.32 -2.64 -2.47
C VAL A 21 -11.12 -1.95 -1.82
N GLU A 22 -10.46 -2.65 -0.90
CA GLU A 22 -9.22 -2.24 -0.27
C GLU A 22 -8.10 -1.99 -1.30
N TRP A 23 -8.18 -2.57 -2.51
CA TRP A 23 -7.22 -2.35 -3.60
C TRP A 23 -7.10 -0.88 -3.99
N ASP A 24 -8.21 -0.14 -3.94
CA ASP A 24 -8.25 1.28 -4.30
C ASP A 24 -7.61 2.18 -3.24
N LEU A 25 -7.39 1.65 -2.03
CA LEU A 25 -6.75 2.37 -0.93
C LEU A 25 -5.29 1.95 -0.69
N ALA A 26 -4.81 0.94 -1.42
CA ALA A 26 -3.47 0.41 -1.23
C ALA A 26 -2.39 1.50 -1.43
N GLY A 27 -1.58 1.72 -0.40
CA GLY A 27 -0.51 2.72 -0.41
C GLY A 27 -0.95 4.16 -0.12
N LEU A 28 -2.24 4.42 0.12
CA LEU A 28 -2.72 5.71 0.62
C LEU A 28 -2.43 5.88 2.12
N TRP A 29 -2.78 7.05 2.66
CA TRP A 29 -2.60 7.37 4.08
C TRP A 29 -3.79 6.86 4.92
N PRO A 30 -3.60 6.57 6.23
CA PRO A 30 -4.67 6.05 7.09
C PRO A 30 -5.93 6.92 7.14
N GLU A 31 -5.80 8.23 6.91
CA GLU A 31 -6.94 9.16 6.84
C GLU A 31 -7.88 8.83 5.67
N CYS A 32 -7.35 8.29 4.58
CA CYS A 32 -8.14 7.82 3.44
C CYS A 32 -8.97 6.59 3.81
N GLU A 33 -8.42 5.68 4.61
CA GLU A 33 -9.12 4.49 5.11
C GLU A 33 -10.31 4.91 5.99
N ALA A 34 -10.08 5.83 6.95
CA ALA A 34 -11.12 6.36 7.81
C ALA A 34 -12.21 7.11 7.03
N ALA A 35 -11.82 7.87 6.01
CA ALA A 35 -12.75 8.59 5.14
C ALA A 35 -13.63 7.62 4.31
N TYR A 36 -13.04 6.56 3.75
CA TYR A 36 -13.76 5.50 3.06
C TYR A 36 -14.80 4.86 3.98
N ASP A 37 -14.37 4.44 5.17
CA ASP A 37 -15.21 3.73 6.14
C ASP A 37 -16.39 4.59 6.60
N SER A 38 -16.16 5.90 6.82
CA SER A 38 -17.20 6.87 7.12
C SER A 38 -18.21 7.02 5.99
N ALA A 39 -17.77 7.06 4.74
CA ALA A 39 -18.65 7.09 3.57
C ALA A 39 -19.42 5.77 3.41
N ALA A 40 -18.75 4.62 3.51
CA ALA A 40 -19.36 3.30 3.40
C ALA A 40 -20.51 3.14 4.40
N ARG A 41 -20.30 3.51 5.67
CA ARG A 41 -21.35 3.49 6.70
C ARG A 41 -22.54 4.39 6.35
N ARG A 42 -22.29 5.61 5.87
CA ARG A 42 -23.36 6.54 5.43
C ARG A 42 -24.20 5.98 4.28
N HIS A 43 -23.62 5.11 3.45
CA HIS A 43 -24.28 4.47 2.31
C HIS A 43 -24.77 3.04 2.58
N GLY A 44 -24.65 2.53 3.81
CA GLY A 44 -25.05 1.15 4.15
C GLY A 44 -24.19 0.09 3.47
N LEU A 45 -22.96 0.43 3.08
CA LEU A 45 -21.98 -0.48 2.47
C LEU A 45 -21.10 -1.13 3.55
N ARG A 46 -20.40 -2.21 3.18
CA ARG A 46 -19.39 -2.81 4.06
C ARG A 46 -18.23 -1.85 4.27
N GLY A 47 -17.72 -1.81 5.50
CA GLY A 47 -16.43 -1.17 5.77
C GLY A 47 -15.25 -2.00 5.23
N LEU A 48 -14.05 -1.45 5.40
CA LEU A 48 -12.81 -2.12 5.04
C LEU A 48 -12.58 -3.36 5.91
N ASP A 49 -12.16 -4.45 5.26
CA ASP A 49 -11.64 -5.63 5.93
C ASP A 49 -10.16 -5.43 6.21
N GLU A 50 -9.80 -5.38 7.49
CA GLU A 50 -8.43 -5.12 7.93
C GLU A 50 -7.42 -6.16 7.41
N ARG A 51 -7.84 -7.43 7.28
CA ARG A 51 -6.97 -8.49 6.75
C ARG A 51 -6.74 -8.31 5.25
N ALA A 52 -7.79 -7.98 4.50
CA ALA A 52 -7.66 -7.63 3.09
C ALA A 52 -6.76 -6.39 2.94
N LEU A 53 -6.95 -5.36 3.76
CA LEU A 53 -6.18 -4.12 3.70
C LEU A 53 -4.68 -4.34 3.96
N ARG A 54 -4.32 -5.16 4.94
CA ARG A 54 -2.92 -5.56 5.16
C ARG A 54 -2.33 -6.30 3.97
N PHE A 55 -3.09 -7.22 3.38
CA PHE A 55 -2.65 -7.97 2.20
C PHE A 55 -2.42 -7.03 1.00
N VAL A 56 -3.39 -6.18 0.68
CA VAL A 56 -3.28 -5.30 -0.49
C VAL A 56 -2.19 -4.25 -0.34
N ASN A 57 -1.96 -3.73 0.87
CA ASN A 57 -0.86 -2.82 1.15
C ASN A 57 0.50 -3.49 0.93
N ALA A 58 0.65 -4.76 1.32
CA ALA A 58 1.87 -5.52 1.04
C ALA A 58 2.09 -5.76 -0.47
N VAL A 59 1.02 -6.08 -1.21
CA VAL A 59 1.13 -6.24 -2.67
C VAL A 59 1.38 -4.91 -3.39
N GLY A 60 0.75 -3.81 -2.93
CA GLY A 60 1.00 -2.46 -3.42
C GLY A 60 2.47 -2.08 -3.28
N MET A 61 3.05 -2.33 -2.11
CA MET A 61 4.47 -2.07 -1.89
C MET A 61 5.39 -2.96 -2.76
N SER A 62 5.02 -4.22 -2.98
CA SER A 62 5.75 -5.11 -3.88
C SER A 62 5.77 -4.58 -5.33
N ARG A 63 4.66 -4.00 -5.80
CA ARG A 63 4.60 -3.32 -7.11
C ARG A 63 5.52 -2.12 -7.19
N THR A 64 5.55 -1.30 -6.14
CA THR A 64 6.49 -0.16 -6.06
C THR A 64 7.95 -0.60 -6.19
N VAL A 65 8.33 -1.70 -5.53
CA VAL A 65 9.68 -2.28 -5.68
C VAL A 65 9.90 -2.80 -7.11
N ALA A 66 8.91 -3.49 -7.68
CA ALA A 66 9.00 -4.01 -9.05
C ALA A 66 9.16 -2.89 -10.10
N CYS A 67 8.61 -1.69 -9.88
CA CYS A 67 8.79 -0.54 -10.76
C CYS A 67 10.27 -0.15 -10.96
N LEU A 68 11.16 -0.45 -10.00
CA LEU A 68 12.59 -0.20 -10.15
C LEU A 68 13.23 -0.99 -11.32
N ALA A 69 12.63 -2.10 -11.74
CA ALA A 69 13.09 -2.84 -12.92
C ALA A 69 13.00 -2.01 -14.22
N LEU A 70 12.15 -0.98 -14.24
CA LEU A 70 11.99 -0.06 -15.37
C LEU A 70 12.95 1.14 -15.32
N ALA A 71 13.75 1.28 -14.25
CA ALA A 71 14.67 2.40 -14.09
C ALA A 71 15.67 2.60 -15.26
N PRO A 72 16.20 1.56 -15.93
CA PRO A 72 17.07 1.76 -17.09
C PRO A 72 16.40 2.48 -18.26
N GLN A 73 15.10 2.27 -18.45
CA GLN A 73 14.30 2.86 -19.53
C GLN A 73 13.63 4.17 -19.09
N LEU A 74 13.34 4.31 -17.80
CA LEU A 74 12.67 5.46 -17.20
C LEU A 74 13.43 5.93 -15.94
N PRO A 75 14.58 6.60 -16.09
CA PRO A 75 15.44 6.97 -14.95
C PRO A 75 14.73 7.84 -13.90
N MET A 76 13.76 8.66 -14.31
CA MET A 76 12.95 9.49 -13.39
C MET A 76 12.19 8.67 -12.34
N LEU A 77 11.92 7.38 -12.61
CA LEU A 77 11.23 6.50 -11.66
C LEU A 77 12.03 6.31 -10.36
N VAL A 78 13.36 6.36 -10.42
CA VAL A 78 14.21 6.19 -9.24
C VAL A 78 13.87 7.24 -8.18
N GLU A 79 13.81 8.51 -8.56
CA GLU A 79 13.44 9.58 -7.65
C GLU A 79 11.95 9.55 -7.30
N ALA A 80 11.08 9.18 -8.24
CA ALA A 80 9.64 9.10 -7.99
C ALA A 80 9.27 8.06 -6.92
N VAL A 81 9.91 6.88 -6.92
CA VAL A 81 9.59 5.80 -5.97
C VAL A 81 10.40 5.85 -4.68
N LYS A 82 11.46 6.68 -4.63
CA LYS A 82 12.39 6.76 -3.50
C LYS A 82 11.70 6.92 -2.13
N PRO A 83 10.72 7.82 -1.93
CA PRO A 83 10.06 7.96 -0.63
C PRO A 83 9.34 6.68 -0.18
N SER A 84 8.71 5.98 -1.13
CA SER A 84 8.03 4.71 -0.85
C SER A 84 9.02 3.59 -0.53
N ILE A 85 10.18 3.54 -1.19
CA ILE A 85 11.25 2.57 -0.89
C ILE A 85 11.90 2.86 0.47
N GLU A 86 12.12 4.12 0.82
CA GLU A 86 12.61 4.51 2.14
C GLU A 86 11.63 4.11 3.24
N ARG A 87 10.32 4.35 3.03
CA ARG A 87 9.26 3.88 3.93
C ARG A 87 9.22 2.36 4.00
N TRP A 88 9.35 1.66 2.87
CA TRP A 88 9.36 0.19 2.85
C TRP A 88 10.45 -0.35 3.75
N ARG A 89 11.68 0.17 3.65
CA ARG A 89 12.85 -0.26 4.44
C ARG A 89 12.66 -0.15 5.96
N THR A 90 11.73 0.67 6.45
CA THR A 90 11.42 0.76 7.88
C THR A 90 10.34 -0.23 8.32
N MET A 91 9.66 -0.89 7.39
CA MET A 91 8.63 -1.88 7.69
C MET A 91 9.25 -3.21 8.15
N PRO A 92 8.58 -3.95 9.06
CA PRO A 92 9.11 -5.19 9.64
C PRO A 92 9.58 -6.22 8.61
N PHE A 93 8.87 -6.35 7.49
CA PHE A 93 9.18 -7.30 6.42
C PHE A 93 10.40 -6.90 5.57
N ALA A 94 10.71 -5.61 5.44
CA ALA A 94 11.81 -5.11 4.60
C ALA A 94 13.11 -4.89 5.39
N GLY A 95 13.00 -4.65 6.70
CA GLY A 95 14.13 -4.52 7.63
C GLY A 95 14.55 -5.85 8.28
N GLY A 96 13.87 -6.95 7.97
CA GLY A 96 14.14 -8.27 8.52
C GLY A 96 13.59 -9.37 7.63
N LEU A 97 14.42 -9.90 6.72
CA LEU A 97 14.22 -11.23 6.14
C LEU A 97 14.36 -12.26 7.28
N GLY A 98 13.26 -12.49 7.99
CA GLY A 98 13.02 -13.61 8.92
C GLY A 98 14.10 -13.88 9.97
N LEU A 99 14.05 -13.21 11.12
CA LEU A 99 14.63 -13.74 12.36
C LEU A 99 13.75 -13.39 13.56
N ASP A 100 12.65 -14.11 13.69
CA ASP A 100 12.27 -14.75 14.93
C ASP A 100 12.77 -16.21 14.90
N ALA A 101 14.09 -16.36 15.02
CA ALA A 101 14.72 -17.60 15.52
C ALA A 101 15.62 -17.26 16.73
N GLY A 102 15.13 -16.40 17.61
CA GLY A 102 15.65 -16.19 18.96
C GLY A 102 14.67 -16.76 19.98
N GLY A 103 14.35 -18.05 19.83
CA GLY A 103 13.61 -18.78 20.85
C GLY A 103 14.34 -18.66 22.18
N ALA A 104 13.58 -18.29 23.20
CA ALA A 104 13.91 -18.61 24.58
C ALA A 104 14.37 -20.07 24.64
N LEU A 105 15.60 -20.33 25.10
CA LEU A 105 16.02 -21.56 25.80
C LEU A 105 17.50 -21.45 26.22
N GLY A 106 17.72 -21.37 27.54
CA GLY A 106 18.86 -22.00 28.21
C GLY A 106 20.12 -21.16 28.42
N GLY A 107 20.44 -20.88 29.68
CA GLY A 107 21.77 -20.41 30.06
C GLY A 107 21.86 -19.80 31.46
N THR A 108 21.64 -20.62 32.49
CA THR A 108 22.14 -20.33 33.84
C THR A 108 23.66 -20.17 33.85
N SER A 109 24.16 -19.06 34.39
CA SER A 109 25.35 -18.97 35.28
C SER A 109 25.42 -17.57 35.88
#